data_AF-A0A1M3NWH7-F1
#
_entry.id   AF-A0A1M3NWH7-F1
#
_cell.length_a   1.000
_cell.length_b   1.000
_cell.length_c   1.000
_cell.angle_alpha   90.00
_cell.angle_beta   90.00
_cell.angle_gamma   90.00
#
_symmetry.space_group_name_H-M   'P 1'
#
loop_
_entity.id
_entity.type
_entity.pdbx_description
1 polymer ?
#
loop_
_entity_poly.entity_id
_entity_poly.type
_entity_poly.pdbx_seq_one_letter_code
_entity_poly.pdbx_strand_id
1 'polypeptide(L)'
;MRRTAFALLLLAPLSAFAASQCAHESPRNLRLDLNGVRGVQIDVNSFDLHLDGTPGATQLVVNGRACASDAAALDKLQITQRRDGDQLIIELGGQKTYSFIQFGNSHASLEANVQLPPDVPVTVRVGSGDATVSGLQQLRSMVGSGDLHVGRIAGAFSTSVGSGDVDASDVGSLQAGSVGSGDLKVSGVKGDAKVGSIGSGDVTLRNVGGSVHVDTLGSGDLGVHGVGGDFSLGAKGSGDVSRSDVKGKVSVPRDDD
;
A
#
# COMPACT_ATOMS: atom_id res chain seq x y z
N MET A 1 -19.99 17.58 73.92
CA MET A 1 -20.08 18.28 72.62
C MET A 1 -19.23 17.51 71.61
N ARG A 2 -19.89 16.72 70.75
CA ARG A 2 -19.27 15.86 69.72
C ARG A 2 -18.81 16.74 68.55
N ARG A 3 -17.56 16.63 68.13
CA ARG A 3 -17.05 17.22 66.87
C ARG A 3 -16.74 16.10 65.89
N THR A 4 -17.67 15.88 64.97
CA THR A 4 -17.54 15.07 63.77
C THR A 4 -16.67 15.81 62.76
N ALA A 5 -15.51 15.25 62.40
CA ALA A 5 -14.72 15.70 61.26
C ALA A 5 -15.01 14.76 60.08
N PHE A 6 -15.56 15.33 59.01
CA PHE A 6 -15.85 14.70 57.73
C PHE A 6 -14.54 14.20 57.07
N ALA A 7 -14.44 12.89 56.81
CA ALA A 7 -13.42 12.33 55.94
C ALA A 7 -13.91 12.45 54.48
N LEU A 8 -13.30 13.35 53.71
CA LEU A 8 -13.55 13.46 52.27
C LEU A 8 -12.95 12.26 51.53
N LEU A 9 -13.81 11.54 50.81
CA LEU A 9 -13.46 10.59 49.76
C LEU A 9 -12.65 11.29 48.65
N LEU A 10 -11.40 10.89 48.46
CA LEU A 10 -10.62 11.14 47.25
C LEU A 10 -10.81 9.95 46.30
N LEU A 11 -11.81 10.04 45.43
CA LEU A 11 -11.93 9.21 44.24
C LEU A 11 -10.87 9.67 43.22
N ALA A 12 -9.76 8.95 43.13
CA ALA A 12 -8.82 9.10 42.02
C ALA A 12 -9.39 8.39 40.78
N PRO A 13 -9.48 9.05 39.61
CA PRO A 13 -9.77 8.35 38.37
C PRO A 13 -8.54 7.53 37.98
N LEU A 14 -8.65 6.20 38.10
CA LEU A 14 -7.76 5.25 37.43
C LEU A 14 -7.85 5.50 35.93
N SER A 15 -6.87 6.24 35.41
CA SER A 15 -6.72 6.44 33.98
C SER A 15 -6.33 5.11 33.36
N ALA A 16 -7.24 4.53 32.58
CA ALA A 16 -6.99 3.35 31.78
C ALA A 16 -5.96 3.71 30.69
N PHE A 17 -4.68 3.42 30.93
CA PHE A 17 -3.67 3.41 29.88
C PHE A 17 -3.79 2.10 29.10
N ALA A 18 -4.71 2.08 28.13
CA ALA A 18 -4.61 1.17 27.00
C ALA A 18 -3.59 1.77 26.02
N ALA A 19 -2.30 1.64 26.34
CA ALA A 19 -1.21 1.93 25.42
C ALA A 19 -0.43 0.62 25.25
N SER A 20 -0.43 0.08 24.03
CA SER A 20 0.34 -1.07 23.58
C SER A 20 1.79 -0.97 24.07
N GLN A 21 2.12 -1.74 25.11
CA GLN A 21 3.35 -1.60 25.86
C GLN A 21 4.47 -2.39 25.17
N CYS A 22 5.07 -1.78 24.14
CA CYS A 22 6.31 -2.29 23.55
C CYS A 22 7.41 -2.33 24.61
N ALA A 23 8.06 -3.49 24.81
CA ALA A 23 9.11 -3.67 25.81
C ALA A 23 10.36 -2.83 25.49
N HIS A 24 10.70 -2.74 24.19
CA HIS A 24 11.77 -1.88 23.70
C HIS A 24 11.29 -1.12 22.46
N GLU A 25 11.38 0.21 22.50
CA GLU A 25 11.02 1.10 21.40
C GLU A 25 12.19 2.02 21.05
N SER A 26 12.43 2.24 19.75
CA SER A 26 13.39 3.24 19.28
C SER A 26 12.85 4.02 18.07
N PRO A 27 12.83 5.36 18.11
CA PRO A 27 12.47 6.16 16.95
C PRO A 27 13.57 6.12 15.89
N ARG A 28 13.18 5.98 14.62
CA ARG A 28 14.05 5.97 13.44
C ARG A 28 13.68 7.13 12.53
N ASN A 29 14.08 8.33 12.92
CA ASN A 29 13.74 9.55 12.18
C ASN A 29 14.84 9.92 11.20
N LEU A 30 14.47 10.20 9.95
CA LEU A 30 15.38 10.64 8.89
C LEU A 30 14.79 11.88 8.22
N ARG A 31 15.65 12.84 7.89
CA ARG A 31 15.30 13.97 7.03
C ARG A 31 16.25 13.97 5.85
N LEU A 32 15.68 13.95 4.66
CA LEU A 32 16.43 13.81 3.43
C LEU A 32 16.12 14.96 2.49
N ASP A 33 17.19 15.55 1.99
CA ASP A 33 17.12 16.51 0.90
C ASP A 33 16.94 15.74 -0.41
N LEU A 34 15.94 16.17 -1.19
CA LEU A 34 15.61 15.59 -2.48
C LEU A 34 16.33 16.28 -3.64
N ASN A 35 17.31 17.15 -3.36
CA ASN A 35 18.10 17.82 -4.37
C ASN A 35 18.77 16.82 -5.35
N GLY A 36 18.34 16.89 -6.61
CA GLY A 36 18.81 16.00 -7.68
C GLY A 36 18.29 14.56 -7.58
N VAL A 37 17.24 14.31 -6.78
CA VAL A 37 16.50 13.04 -6.76
C VAL A 37 15.34 13.14 -7.74
N ARG A 38 15.26 12.21 -8.69
CA ARG A 38 14.19 12.16 -9.70
C ARG A 38 13.15 11.08 -9.40
N GLY A 39 13.40 10.22 -8.42
CA GLY A 39 12.45 9.22 -7.96
C GLY A 39 12.85 8.63 -6.61
N VAL A 40 11.85 8.16 -5.88
CA VAL A 40 12.02 7.51 -4.58
C VAL A 40 11.51 6.08 -4.68
N GLN A 41 12.35 5.11 -4.33
CA GLN A 41 11.94 3.72 -4.14
C GLN A 41 11.88 3.40 -2.65
N ILE A 42 10.83 2.73 -2.21
CA ILE A 42 10.67 2.27 -0.84
C ILE A 42 10.41 0.76 -0.85
N ASP A 43 11.34 0.01 -0.27
CA ASP A 43 11.24 -1.43 -0.09
C ASP A 43 10.73 -1.71 1.34
N VAL A 44 9.48 -2.15 1.43
CA VAL A 44 8.73 -2.31 2.68
C VAL A 44 9.04 -3.64 3.36
N ASN A 45 9.41 -4.68 2.60
CA ASN A 45 9.66 -6.03 3.10
C ASN A 45 8.45 -6.57 3.90
N SER A 46 8.61 -6.85 5.19
CA SER A 46 7.61 -7.43 6.09
C SER A 46 7.11 -6.42 7.14
N PHE A 47 7.14 -5.13 6.81
CA PHE A 47 6.89 -4.03 7.75
C PHE A 47 5.77 -3.13 7.26
N ASP A 48 5.44 -2.11 8.05
CA ASP A 48 4.30 -1.23 7.76
C ASP A 48 4.80 0.13 7.25
N LEU A 49 4.20 0.61 6.16
CA LEU A 49 4.50 1.90 5.56
C LEU A 49 3.24 2.76 5.49
N HIS A 50 3.33 3.98 6.01
CA HIS A 50 2.39 5.06 5.74
C HIS A 50 3.10 6.12 4.91
N LEU A 51 2.63 6.41 3.71
CA LEU A 51 3.24 7.38 2.81
C LEU A 51 2.23 8.42 2.35
N ASP A 52 2.56 9.69 2.58
CA ASP A 52 1.71 10.81 2.22
C ASP A 52 2.44 11.87 1.39
N GLY A 53 1.89 12.13 0.21
CA GLY A 53 2.22 13.29 -0.61
C GLY A 53 1.66 14.56 0.00
N THR A 54 2.53 15.42 0.54
CA THR A 54 2.14 16.66 1.22
C THR A 54 2.43 17.87 0.33
N PRO A 55 1.41 18.60 -0.16
CA PRO A 55 1.62 19.82 -0.95
C PRO A 55 2.46 20.84 -0.20
N GLY A 56 3.48 21.40 -0.86
CA GLY A 56 4.39 22.39 -0.27
C GLY A 56 5.51 21.79 0.59
N ALA A 57 5.59 20.46 0.74
CA ALA A 57 6.79 19.83 1.26
C ALA A 57 7.97 20.07 0.29
N THR A 58 9.15 20.31 0.84
CA THR A 58 10.40 20.50 0.07
C THR A 58 11.45 19.43 0.41
N GLN A 59 11.21 18.67 1.47
CA GLN A 59 12.09 17.63 1.98
C GLN A 59 11.28 16.35 2.18
N LEU A 60 11.99 15.23 2.13
CA LEU A 60 11.43 13.95 2.53
C LEU A 60 11.69 13.76 4.03
N VAL A 61 10.62 13.50 4.78
CA VAL A 61 10.69 13.22 6.21
C VAL A 61 10.23 11.79 6.44
N VAL A 62 11.06 11.00 7.11
CA VAL A 62 10.71 9.65 7.58
C VAL A 62 10.68 9.66 9.09
N ASN A 63 9.59 9.18 9.67
CA ASN A 63 9.45 8.91 11.09
C ASN A 63 9.16 7.42 11.28
N GLY A 64 10.19 6.66 11.66
CA GLY A 64 10.06 5.25 11.95
C GLY A 64 9.83 4.99 13.44
N ARG A 65 9.04 3.98 13.75
CA ARG A 65 8.89 3.41 15.09
C ARG A 65 9.27 1.93 15.03
N ALA A 66 10.39 1.58 15.66
CA ALA A 66 10.80 0.20 15.82
C ALA A 66 10.37 -0.30 17.20
N CYS A 67 9.65 -1.42 17.25
CA CYS A 67 9.22 -2.09 18.46
C CYS A 67 9.69 -3.54 18.44
N ALA A 68 10.27 -4.01 19.55
CA ALA A 68 10.61 -5.41 19.71
C ALA A 68 10.49 -5.86 21.17
N SER A 69 10.26 -7.15 21.38
CA SER A 69 10.36 -7.83 22.69
C SER A 69 11.80 -7.88 23.23
N ASP A 70 12.79 -7.87 22.33
CA ASP A 70 14.20 -8.09 22.67
C ASP A 70 15.09 -7.00 22.05
N ALA A 71 16.08 -6.52 22.81
CA ALA A 71 17.02 -5.50 22.35
C ALA A 71 17.79 -5.90 21.08
N ALA A 72 18.18 -7.18 20.95
CA ALA A 72 18.88 -7.70 19.77
C ALA A 72 18.00 -7.77 18.51
N ALA A 73 16.67 -7.86 18.68
CA ALA A 73 15.73 -7.75 17.57
C ALA A 73 15.54 -6.28 17.19
N LEU A 74 15.47 -5.37 18.17
CA LEU A 74 15.34 -3.92 17.94
C LEU A 74 16.51 -3.33 17.13
N ASP A 75 17.73 -3.82 17.36
CA ASP A 75 18.93 -3.35 16.63
C ASP A 75 18.90 -3.68 15.14
N LYS A 76 18.15 -4.72 14.75
CA LYS A 76 17.96 -5.15 13.35
C LYS A 76 16.85 -4.38 12.65
N LEU A 77 15.94 -3.74 13.41
CA LEU A 77 14.87 -2.91 12.87
C LEU A 77 15.39 -1.51 12.52
N GLN A 78 16.07 -1.44 11.37
CA GLN A 78 16.67 -0.22 10.84
C GLN A 78 15.97 0.23 9.56
N ILE A 79 15.80 1.55 9.42
CA ILE A 79 15.46 2.17 8.14
C ILE A 79 16.78 2.60 7.51
N THR A 80 17.14 1.95 6.41
CA THR A 80 18.36 2.28 5.68
C THR A 80 18.02 3.07 4.44
N GLN A 81 18.96 3.92 4.03
CA GLN A 81 18.83 4.71 2.82
C GLN A 81 20.09 4.54 1.98
N ARG A 82 19.92 4.50 0.67
CA ARG A 82 21.03 4.59 -0.28
C ARG A 82 20.60 5.42 -1.47
N ARG A 83 21.56 6.10 -2.08
CA ARG A 83 21.35 6.81 -3.34
C ARG A 83 22.00 6.03 -4.46
N ASP A 84 21.23 5.71 -5.48
CA ASP A 84 21.69 5.06 -6.69
C ASP A 84 21.46 5.99 -7.87
N GLY A 85 22.50 6.71 -8.29
CA GLY A 85 22.40 7.80 -9.26
C GLY A 85 21.44 8.90 -8.80
N ASP A 86 20.29 8.99 -9.48
CA ASP A 86 19.23 9.96 -9.20
C ASP A 86 18.04 9.37 -8.42
N GLN A 87 18.10 8.09 -8.05
CA GLN A 87 17.09 7.41 -7.27
C GLN A 87 17.51 7.38 -5.80
N LEU A 88 16.57 7.74 -4.93
CA LEU A 88 16.71 7.50 -3.49
C LEU A 88 16.00 6.19 -3.16
N ILE A 89 16.72 5.24 -2.57
CA ILE A 89 16.17 3.94 -2.16
C ILE A 89 16.14 3.88 -0.64
N ILE A 90 14.95 3.67 -0.08
CA ILE A 90 14.69 3.50 1.35
C ILE A 90 14.31 2.04 1.56
N GLU A 91 14.93 1.38 2.52
CA GLU A 91 14.69 -0.04 2.81
C GLU A 91 14.37 -0.23 4.30
N LEU A 92 13.20 -0.81 4.58
CA LEU A 92 12.72 -1.09 5.93
C LEU A 92 13.24 -2.46 6.40
N GLY A 93 13.94 -2.48 7.54
CA GLY A 93 14.47 -3.69 8.19
C GLY A 93 15.85 -4.13 7.69
N GLY A 94 16.79 -3.18 7.59
CA GLY A 94 18.11 -3.34 7.00
C GLY A 94 18.83 -4.70 7.14
N GLN A 95 19.59 -5.02 6.09
CA GLN A 95 20.33 -6.26 5.78
C GLN A 95 19.46 -7.50 5.58
N LYS A 96 19.57 -8.06 4.37
CA LYS A 96 19.04 -9.35 3.91
C LYS A 96 19.37 -10.49 4.87
N THR A 97 18.63 -10.58 5.97
CA THR A 97 18.64 -11.76 6.81
C THR A 97 17.24 -12.32 6.70
N TYR A 98 17.08 -13.25 5.77
CA TYR A 98 16.07 -14.30 5.85
C TYR A 98 16.33 -15.07 7.16
N SER A 99 15.92 -14.50 8.29
CA SER A 99 15.75 -15.21 9.54
C SER A 99 14.27 -15.27 9.79
N PHE A 100 13.70 -16.37 9.32
CA PHE A 100 12.64 -17.12 9.99
C PHE A 100 12.80 -17.02 11.52
N ILE A 101 12.22 -15.98 12.13
CA ILE A 101 12.03 -15.93 13.58
C ILE A 101 10.77 -16.75 13.86
N GLN A 102 10.92 -18.06 13.73
CA GLN A 102 9.90 -19.09 13.91
C GLN A 102 10.15 -19.88 15.22
N PHE A 103 10.70 -19.25 16.26
CA PHE A 103 10.80 -19.86 17.60
C PHE A 103 10.88 -18.79 18.70
N GLY A 104 9.71 -18.35 19.19
CA GLY A 104 9.56 -17.55 20.40
C GLY A 104 8.42 -16.55 20.33
N ASN A 105 7.86 -16.18 21.49
CA ASN A 105 6.86 -15.10 21.67
C ASN A 105 7.42 -13.68 21.35
N SER A 106 8.43 -13.58 20.48
CA SER A 106 9.09 -12.32 20.15
C SER A 106 8.36 -11.61 19.03
N HIS A 107 7.60 -10.58 19.38
CA HIS A 107 6.99 -9.68 18.42
C HIS A 107 7.98 -8.57 18.09
N ALA A 108 8.26 -8.39 16.80
CA ALA A 108 9.07 -7.31 16.26
C ALA A 108 8.27 -6.64 15.14
N SER A 109 8.02 -5.34 15.28
CA SER A 109 7.32 -4.53 14.28
C SER A 109 8.11 -3.25 14.00
N LEU A 110 8.11 -2.83 12.74
CA LEU A 110 8.68 -1.57 12.32
C LEU A 110 7.60 -0.87 11.49
N GLU A 111 7.26 0.34 11.89
CA GLU A 111 6.35 1.20 11.16
C GLU A 111 7.13 2.41 10.65
N ALA A 112 6.94 2.79 9.40
CA ALA A 112 7.57 3.96 8.80
C ALA A 112 6.51 4.94 8.28
N ASN A 113 6.53 6.17 8.79
CA ASN A 113 5.69 7.26 8.31
C ASN A 113 6.54 8.19 7.43
N VAL A 114 6.24 8.24 6.13
CA VAL A 114 7.00 8.98 5.12
C VAL A 114 6.16 10.11 4.55
N GLN A 115 6.69 11.32 4.61
CA GLN A 115 6.09 12.50 4.00
C GLN A 115 7.03 13.04 2.93
N LEU A 116 6.49 13.27 1.73
CA LEU A 116 7.28 13.77 0.61
C LEU A 116 6.45 14.68 -0.33
N PRO A 117 7.12 15.46 -1.20
CA PRO A 117 6.44 16.31 -2.17
C PRO A 117 5.66 15.47 -3.20
N PRO A 118 4.40 15.79 -3.51
CA PRO A 118 3.53 14.93 -4.32
C PRO A 118 4.00 14.77 -5.77
N ASP A 119 4.82 15.69 -6.28
CA ASP A 119 5.36 15.72 -7.64
C ASP A 119 6.49 14.73 -7.88
N VAL A 120 7.08 14.17 -6.83
CA VAL A 120 8.15 13.18 -6.95
C VAL A 120 7.56 11.81 -7.26
N PRO A 121 7.98 11.14 -8.35
CA PRO A 121 7.56 9.77 -8.64
C PRO A 121 8.01 8.80 -7.55
N VAL A 122 7.07 7.99 -7.06
CA VAL A 122 7.35 7.00 -6.00
C VAL A 122 7.17 5.59 -6.54
N THR A 123 8.12 4.71 -6.23
CA THR A 123 8.00 3.26 -6.41
C THR A 123 7.94 2.59 -5.04
N VAL A 124 6.88 1.82 -4.76
CA VAL A 124 6.74 1.06 -3.52
C VAL A 124 6.82 -0.44 -3.81
N ARG A 125 7.69 -1.15 -3.11
CA ARG A 125 7.79 -2.62 -3.16
C ARG A 125 7.31 -3.19 -1.85
N VAL A 126 6.13 -3.80 -1.87
CA VAL A 126 5.51 -4.45 -0.73
C VAL A 126 5.86 -5.93 -0.78
N GLY A 127 6.53 -6.43 0.26
CA GLY A 127 6.89 -7.84 0.39
C GLY A 127 5.74 -8.62 0.99
N SER A 128 5.75 -8.76 2.31
CA SER A 128 4.72 -9.44 3.11
C SER A 128 4.12 -8.55 4.21
N GLY A 129 4.55 -7.29 4.31
CA GLY A 129 3.94 -6.30 5.20
C GLY A 129 2.96 -5.41 4.44
N ASP A 130 2.53 -4.33 5.07
CA ASP A 130 1.44 -3.50 4.55
C ASP A 130 1.90 -2.08 4.19
N ALA A 131 1.26 -1.50 3.19
CA ALA A 131 1.52 -0.12 2.79
C ALA A 131 0.22 0.64 2.57
N THR A 132 0.15 1.85 3.12
CA THR A 132 -0.86 2.86 2.81
C THR A 132 -0.18 4.02 2.11
N VAL A 133 -0.61 4.35 0.90
CA VAL A 133 -0.02 5.40 0.07
C VAL A 133 -1.10 6.38 -0.36
N SER A 134 -0.88 7.67 -0.13
CA SER A 134 -1.84 8.68 -0.54
C SER A 134 -1.27 10.00 -1.05
N GLY A 135 -2.03 10.69 -1.90
CA GLY A 135 -1.77 12.09 -2.24
C GLY A 135 -0.61 12.36 -3.20
N LEU A 136 -0.24 11.40 -4.06
CA LEU A 136 0.86 11.54 -5.02
C LEU A 136 0.38 11.90 -6.43
N GLN A 137 1.29 12.40 -7.27
CA GLN A 137 1.05 12.56 -8.71
C GLN A 137 1.19 11.25 -9.46
N GLN A 138 2.21 10.45 -9.14
CA GLN A 138 2.48 9.18 -9.81
C GLN A 138 2.95 8.15 -8.80
N LEU A 139 2.40 6.94 -8.92
CA LEU A 139 2.75 5.80 -8.08
C LEU A 139 3.01 4.57 -8.96
N ARG A 140 4.14 3.92 -8.73
CA ARG A 140 4.41 2.56 -9.17
C ARG A 140 4.45 1.64 -7.96
N SER A 141 3.78 0.49 -8.01
CA SER A 141 3.86 -0.50 -6.95
C SER A 141 4.15 -1.91 -7.48
N MET A 142 4.83 -2.68 -6.66
CA MET A 142 4.96 -4.13 -6.81
C MET A 142 4.61 -4.77 -5.48
N VAL A 143 3.56 -5.58 -5.46
CA VAL A 143 3.01 -6.19 -4.24
C VAL A 143 3.23 -7.69 -4.32
N GLY A 144 3.93 -8.23 -3.33
CA GLY A 144 4.20 -9.66 -3.17
C GLY A 144 3.00 -10.37 -2.55
N SER A 145 3.03 -10.53 -1.23
CA SER A 145 2.04 -11.27 -0.43
C SER A 145 1.41 -10.44 0.70
N GLY A 146 1.77 -9.17 0.85
CA GLY A 146 1.13 -8.25 1.79
C GLY A 146 0.17 -7.30 1.08
N ASP A 147 -0.32 -6.29 1.80
CA ASP A 147 -1.43 -5.46 1.30
C ASP A 147 -1.00 -4.03 0.94
N LEU A 148 -1.65 -3.46 -0.06
CA LEU A 148 -1.45 -2.08 -0.48
C LEU A 148 -2.78 -1.33 -0.58
N HIS A 149 -2.93 -0.31 0.26
CA HIS A 149 -4.02 0.66 0.19
C HIS A 149 -3.54 1.94 -0.49
N VAL A 150 -4.22 2.36 -1.54
CA VAL A 150 -3.87 3.54 -2.33
C VAL A 150 -5.04 4.52 -2.37
N GLY A 151 -4.76 5.81 -2.14
CA GLY A 151 -5.77 6.85 -2.24
C GLY A 151 -5.27 8.12 -2.90
N ARG A 152 -6.13 8.80 -3.66
CA ARG A 152 -5.87 10.16 -4.17
C ARG A 152 -4.57 10.26 -4.99
N ILE A 153 -4.42 9.41 -6.01
CA ILE A 153 -3.31 9.52 -6.96
C ILE A 153 -3.78 10.38 -8.13
N ALA A 154 -3.26 11.60 -8.24
CA ALA A 154 -3.76 12.57 -9.21
C ALA A 154 -3.51 12.15 -10.66
N GLY A 155 -2.41 11.44 -10.93
CA GLY A 155 -2.02 10.95 -12.25
C GLY A 155 -2.00 9.43 -12.34
N ALA A 156 -0.93 8.89 -12.94
CA ALA A 156 -0.84 7.48 -13.27
C ALA A 156 -0.52 6.61 -12.04
N PHE A 157 -1.32 5.57 -11.85
CA PHE A 157 -1.05 4.47 -10.93
C PHE A 157 -0.72 3.20 -11.71
N SER A 158 0.49 2.67 -11.52
CA SER A 158 0.92 1.41 -12.11
C SER A 158 1.21 0.38 -11.03
N THR A 159 0.67 -0.83 -11.15
CA THR A 159 0.85 -1.88 -10.13
C THR A 159 1.06 -3.25 -10.74
N SER A 160 1.77 -4.11 -10.03
CA SER A 160 1.81 -5.56 -10.26
C SER A 160 1.55 -6.26 -8.93
N VAL A 161 0.68 -7.26 -8.95
CA VAL A 161 0.21 -7.97 -7.76
C VAL A 161 0.55 -9.45 -7.88
N GLY A 162 1.22 -9.98 -6.87
CA GLY A 162 1.53 -11.41 -6.74
C GLY A 162 0.36 -12.16 -6.12
N SER A 163 0.44 -12.37 -4.81
CA SER A 163 -0.52 -13.12 -3.99
C SER A 163 -1.16 -12.31 -2.87
N GLY A 164 -0.76 -11.05 -2.68
CA GLY A 164 -1.39 -10.12 -1.74
C GLY A 164 -2.43 -9.23 -2.41
N ASP A 165 -2.97 -8.26 -1.69
CA ASP A 165 -4.11 -7.48 -2.15
C ASP A 165 -3.79 -6.00 -2.40
N VAL A 166 -4.50 -5.41 -3.36
CA VAL A 166 -4.44 -3.97 -3.64
C VAL A 166 -5.83 -3.38 -3.65
N ASP A 167 -6.08 -2.40 -2.77
CA ASP A 167 -7.26 -1.55 -2.80
C ASP A 167 -6.86 -0.11 -3.16
N ALA A 168 -7.34 0.39 -4.29
CA ALA A 168 -7.04 1.73 -4.77
C ALA A 168 -8.31 2.55 -5.00
N SER A 169 -8.26 3.82 -4.57
CA SER A 169 -9.34 4.79 -4.74
C SER A 169 -8.84 6.12 -5.30
N ASP A 170 -9.67 6.76 -6.13
CA ASP A 170 -9.43 8.10 -6.69
C ASP A 170 -8.08 8.23 -7.41
N VAL A 171 -7.94 7.50 -8.51
CA VAL A 171 -6.71 7.49 -9.32
C VAL A 171 -6.92 8.18 -10.67
N GLY A 172 -5.89 8.84 -11.21
CA GLY A 172 -5.94 9.50 -12.51
C GLY A 172 -6.11 8.50 -13.66
N SER A 173 -5.22 7.52 -13.74
CA SER A 173 -5.31 6.39 -14.68
C SER A 173 -4.70 5.13 -14.07
N LEU A 174 -5.14 3.95 -14.50
CA LEU A 174 -4.65 2.66 -14.00
C LEU A 174 -3.88 1.88 -15.07
N GLN A 175 -2.72 1.37 -14.69
CA GLN A 175 -1.90 0.43 -15.47
C GLN A 175 -1.47 -0.75 -14.59
N ALA A 176 -2.32 -1.78 -14.49
CA ALA A 176 -1.97 -3.02 -13.83
C ALA A 176 -1.22 -3.94 -14.81
N GLY A 177 0.02 -4.32 -14.49
CA GLY A 177 0.83 -5.18 -15.34
C GLY A 177 0.35 -6.63 -15.31
N SER A 178 0.32 -7.20 -14.11
CA SER A 178 -0.16 -8.56 -13.86
C SER A 178 -0.79 -8.65 -12.48
N VAL A 179 -1.85 -9.42 -12.37
CA VAL A 179 -2.47 -9.84 -11.10
C VAL A 179 -2.37 -11.35 -11.05
N GLY A 180 -1.61 -11.88 -10.08
CA GLY A 180 -1.34 -13.30 -9.93
C GLY A 180 -2.52 -14.04 -9.30
N SER A 181 -2.41 -14.31 -8.01
CA SER A 181 -3.40 -15.05 -7.21
C SER A 181 -4.06 -14.19 -6.12
N GLY A 182 -3.61 -12.95 -5.93
CA GLY A 182 -4.25 -12.00 -5.02
C GLY A 182 -5.24 -11.08 -5.74
N ASP A 183 -5.81 -10.12 -5.00
CA ASP A 183 -6.88 -9.25 -5.51
C ASP A 183 -6.39 -7.86 -5.92
N LEU A 184 -7.04 -7.30 -6.95
CA LEU A 184 -6.93 -5.89 -7.31
C LEU A 184 -8.32 -5.24 -7.34
N LYS A 185 -8.60 -4.35 -6.40
CA LYS A 185 -9.82 -3.56 -6.32
C LYS A 185 -9.47 -2.11 -6.59
N VAL A 186 -10.05 -1.52 -7.63
CA VAL A 186 -9.84 -0.11 -7.97
C VAL A 186 -11.16 0.59 -8.19
N SER A 187 -11.34 1.73 -7.52
CA SER A 187 -12.53 2.57 -7.62
C SER A 187 -12.19 4.02 -7.98
N GLY A 188 -13.01 4.66 -8.81
CA GLY A 188 -12.85 6.08 -9.13
C GLY A 188 -11.62 6.36 -10.00
N VAL A 189 -11.51 5.65 -11.13
CA VAL A 189 -10.47 5.92 -12.13
C VAL A 189 -10.95 7.06 -13.02
N LYS A 190 -10.25 8.19 -13.06
CA LYS A 190 -10.69 9.37 -13.84
C LYS A 190 -10.58 9.16 -15.35
N GLY A 191 -9.49 8.53 -15.78
CA GLY A 191 -9.19 8.22 -17.17
C GLY A 191 -9.36 6.74 -17.48
N ASP A 192 -8.45 6.20 -18.29
CA ASP A 192 -8.48 4.81 -18.72
C ASP A 192 -7.89 3.85 -17.67
N ALA A 193 -8.35 2.60 -17.72
CA ALA A 193 -7.80 1.50 -16.95
C ALA A 193 -7.34 0.38 -17.88
N LYS A 194 -6.05 0.01 -17.77
CA LYS A 194 -5.47 -1.14 -18.48
C LYS A 194 -4.97 -2.18 -17.49
N VAL A 195 -5.34 -3.44 -17.73
CA VAL A 195 -4.87 -4.62 -16.99
C VAL A 195 -4.24 -5.57 -18.00
N GLY A 196 -3.00 -6.01 -17.75
CA GLY A 196 -2.34 -6.99 -18.63
C GLY A 196 -2.93 -8.38 -18.45
N SER A 197 -2.36 -9.17 -17.55
CA SER A 197 -2.82 -10.54 -17.29
C SER A 197 -3.42 -10.69 -15.90
N ILE A 198 -4.57 -11.33 -15.81
CA ILE A 198 -5.19 -11.80 -14.57
C ILE A 198 -5.00 -13.31 -14.51
N GLY A 199 -4.34 -13.81 -13.48
CA GLY A 199 -4.07 -15.22 -13.27
C GLY A 199 -5.27 -15.94 -12.65
N SER A 200 -5.15 -16.24 -11.36
CA SER A 200 -6.18 -16.95 -10.58
C SER A 200 -6.82 -16.11 -9.48
N GLY A 201 -6.34 -14.88 -9.27
CA GLY A 201 -6.97 -13.92 -8.36
C GLY A 201 -7.97 -13.02 -9.08
N ASP A 202 -8.56 -12.10 -8.33
CA ASP A 202 -9.71 -11.33 -8.81
C ASP A 202 -9.37 -9.87 -9.08
N VAL A 203 -9.99 -9.31 -10.13
CA VAL A 203 -9.88 -7.90 -10.45
C VAL A 203 -11.26 -7.27 -10.46
N THR A 204 -11.44 -6.24 -9.64
CA THR A 204 -12.65 -5.43 -9.66
C THR A 204 -12.34 -3.97 -9.97
N LEU A 205 -12.90 -3.46 -11.07
CA LEU A 205 -12.83 -2.07 -11.49
C LEU A 205 -14.21 -1.42 -11.34
N ARG A 206 -14.28 -0.30 -10.62
CA ARG A 206 -15.53 0.47 -10.41
C ARG A 206 -15.35 1.93 -10.79
N ASN A 207 -16.36 2.51 -11.44
CA ASN A 207 -16.42 3.93 -11.77
C ASN A 207 -15.18 4.40 -12.55
N VAL A 208 -15.01 3.84 -13.75
CA VAL A 208 -13.94 4.23 -14.69
C VAL A 208 -14.49 5.28 -15.65
N GLY A 209 -13.89 6.47 -15.64
CA GLY A 209 -14.31 7.59 -16.50
C GLY A 209 -14.00 7.38 -17.97
N GLY A 210 -12.88 6.69 -18.27
CA GLY A 210 -12.44 6.32 -19.61
C GLY A 210 -12.84 4.90 -20.01
N SER A 211 -12.00 4.29 -20.83
CA SER A 211 -12.16 2.91 -21.31
C SER A 211 -11.41 1.91 -20.43
N VAL A 212 -11.89 0.67 -20.43
CA VAL A 212 -11.26 -0.47 -19.75
C VAL A 212 -10.73 -1.44 -20.80
N HIS A 213 -9.46 -1.80 -20.68
CA HIS A 213 -8.81 -2.81 -21.51
C HIS A 213 -8.14 -3.86 -20.63
N VAL A 214 -8.49 -5.12 -20.85
CA VAL A 214 -7.87 -6.26 -20.17
C VAL A 214 -7.27 -7.19 -21.23
N ASP A 215 -5.97 -7.48 -21.16
CA ASP A 215 -5.32 -8.29 -22.20
C ASP A 215 -5.72 -9.77 -22.07
N THR A 216 -5.64 -10.36 -20.87
CA THR A 216 -5.97 -11.79 -20.64
C THR A 216 -6.55 -12.04 -19.25
N LEU A 217 -7.61 -12.87 -19.19
CA LEU A 217 -8.15 -13.45 -17.97
C LEU A 217 -7.87 -14.96 -17.96
N GLY A 218 -7.24 -15.45 -16.89
CA GLY A 218 -6.96 -16.85 -16.65
C GLY A 218 -8.16 -17.57 -16.05
N SER A 219 -8.06 -17.90 -14.76
CA SER A 219 -9.04 -18.69 -14.01
C SER A 219 -9.72 -17.95 -12.86
N GLY A 220 -9.29 -16.72 -12.55
CA GLY A 220 -9.96 -15.87 -11.56
C GLY A 220 -11.08 -15.03 -12.16
N ASP A 221 -11.60 -14.07 -11.41
CA ASP A 221 -12.77 -13.30 -11.81
C ASP A 221 -12.46 -11.84 -12.18
N LEU A 222 -13.16 -11.34 -13.20
CA LEU A 222 -13.09 -9.94 -13.63
C LEU A 222 -14.45 -9.26 -13.45
N GLY A 223 -14.53 -8.33 -12.51
CA GLY A 223 -15.68 -7.46 -12.29
C GLY A 223 -15.46 -6.04 -12.82
N VAL A 224 -16.25 -5.59 -13.79
CA VAL A 224 -16.14 -4.23 -14.36
C VAL A 224 -17.47 -3.50 -14.29
N HIS A 225 -17.54 -2.43 -13.50
CA HIS A 225 -18.80 -1.75 -13.18
C HIS A 225 -18.69 -0.24 -13.38
N GLY A 226 -19.58 0.35 -14.17
CA GLY A 226 -19.63 1.79 -14.39
C GLY A 226 -18.45 2.30 -15.21
N VAL A 227 -18.51 2.10 -16.53
CA VAL A 227 -17.46 2.51 -17.47
C VAL A 227 -17.98 3.60 -18.40
N GLY A 228 -17.27 4.73 -18.45
CA GLY A 228 -17.61 5.88 -19.27
C GLY A 228 -17.32 5.68 -20.76
N GLY A 229 -16.30 4.89 -21.10
CA GLY A 229 -15.91 4.53 -22.45
C GLY A 229 -16.20 3.07 -22.81
N ASP A 230 -15.29 2.48 -23.59
CA ASP A 230 -15.39 1.11 -24.08
C ASP A 230 -14.86 0.11 -23.05
N PHE A 231 -15.35 -1.14 -23.07
CA PHE A 231 -14.78 -2.27 -22.34
C PHE A 231 -14.32 -3.35 -23.33
N SER A 232 -13.07 -3.79 -23.20
CA SER A 232 -12.52 -4.89 -24.00
C SER A 232 -11.74 -5.88 -23.16
N LEU A 233 -11.93 -7.18 -23.44
CA LEU A 233 -11.14 -8.30 -22.96
C LEU A 233 -10.53 -9.02 -24.17
N GLY A 234 -9.22 -9.22 -24.18
CA GLY A 234 -8.49 -9.85 -25.29
C GLY A 234 -8.68 -11.36 -25.35
N ALA A 235 -8.38 -12.05 -24.25
CA ALA A 235 -8.53 -13.50 -24.11
C ALA A 235 -9.16 -13.86 -22.77
N LYS A 236 -10.01 -14.89 -22.77
CA LYS A 236 -10.68 -15.43 -21.59
C LYS A 236 -10.35 -16.92 -21.49
N GLY A 237 -9.84 -17.34 -20.33
CA GLY A 237 -9.70 -18.73 -19.94
C GLY A 237 -10.97 -19.26 -19.30
N SER A 238 -10.81 -19.92 -18.15
CA SER A 238 -11.92 -20.53 -17.40
C SER A 238 -12.59 -19.60 -16.39
N GLY A 239 -12.04 -18.40 -16.17
CA GLY A 239 -12.56 -17.43 -15.22
C GLY A 239 -13.85 -16.74 -15.67
N ASP A 240 -14.53 -16.06 -14.74
CA ASP A 240 -15.78 -15.37 -15.02
C ASP A 240 -15.61 -13.87 -15.25
N VAL A 241 -16.47 -13.30 -16.11
CA VAL A 241 -16.49 -11.87 -16.41
C VAL A 241 -17.86 -11.31 -16.07
N SER A 242 -17.94 -10.54 -14.99
CA SER A 242 -19.13 -9.76 -14.64
C SER A 242 -18.95 -8.31 -15.07
N ARG A 243 -19.97 -7.76 -15.74
CA ARG A 243 -19.94 -6.37 -16.19
C ARG A 243 -21.30 -5.69 -16.09
N SER A 244 -21.31 -4.44 -15.66
CA SER A 244 -22.50 -3.59 -15.66
C SER A 244 -22.16 -2.15 -16.06
N ASP A 245 -23.16 -1.42 -16.56
CA ASP A 245 -23.11 0.04 -16.74
C ASP A 245 -21.93 0.53 -17.61
N VAL A 246 -21.65 -0.19 -18.71
CA VAL A 246 -20.69 0.24 -19.75
C VAL A 246 -21.42 1.12 -20.76
N LYS A 247 -20.98 2.37 -20.91
CA LYS A 247 -21.59 3.33 -21.85
C LYS A 247 -21.14 3.13 -23.30
N GLY A 248 -19.91 2.67 -23.50
CA GLY A 248 -19.33 2.42 -24.82
C GLY A 248 -19.57 1.00 -25.33
N LYS A 249 -18.73 0.59 -26.27
CA LYS A 249 -18.75 -0.76 -26.86
C LYS A 249 -18.18 -1.77 -25.88
N VAL A 250 -18.73 -2.98 -25.93
CA VAL A 250 -18.24 -4.14 -25.18
C VAL A 250 -17.70 -5.17 -26.17
N SER A 251 -16.45 -5.58 -25.98
CA SER A 251 -15.81 -6.66 -26.75
C SER A 251 -15.20 -7.67 -25.78
N VAL A 252 -15.89 -8.80 -25.57
CA VAL A 252 -15.43 -9.89 -24.71
C VAL A 252 -15.46 -11.19 -25.53
N PRO A 253 -14.47 -12.09 -25.39
CA PRO A 253 -14.49 -13.38 -26.07
C PRO A 253 -15.78 -14.14 -25.71
N ARG A 254 -16.33 -14.87 -26.68
CA ARG A 254 -17.48 -15.76 -26.42
C ARG A 254 -16.95 -17.00 -25.70
N ASP A 255 -17.74 -17.55 -24.79
CA ASP A 255 -17.52 -18.93 -24.37
C ASP A 255 -17.75 -19.82 -25.59
N ASP A 256 -16.78 -20.66 -25.93
CA ASP A 256 -16.96 -21.66 -26.98
C ASP A 256 -17.90 -22.74 -26.42
N ASP A 257 -19.12 -22.83 -26.98
CA ASP A 257 -20.18 -23.79 -26.64
C ASP A 257 -19.79 -25.26 -26.87
#